data_AF-A0A9E3F276-F1
#
_entry.id   AF-A0A9E3F276-F1
#
_cell.length_a   1.000
_cell.length_b   1.000
_cell.length_c   1.000
_cell.angle_alpha   90.00
_cell.angle_beta   90.00
_cell.angle_gamma   90.00
#
_symmetry.space_group_name_H-M   'P 1'
#
loop_
_entity.id
_entity.type
_entity.pdbx_description
1 polymer ?
#
loop_
_entity_poly.entity_id
_entity_poly.type
_entity_poly.pdbx_seq_one_letter_code
_entity_poly.pdbx_strand_id
1 'polypeptide(L)'
;MSTTAIYYGNATRDQPSVSAYTEGVLRDIIASAGIERIQILSAYRTVEEQARFMYRAMHHVRPTFTGHAAEVEIVAKSMVGQIQVAMAAGSEARQIPTPADILKRMADVIDRLERRHGPLAISPHRQDPSRLAVLNIGVGVGGSMQRAALLRRLLRSPAISRVGAPRLLRGVSRGAFSTVGQWVHIEIPQK
;
A
#
# COMPACT_ATOMS: atom_id res chain seq x y z
N MET A 1 -32.27 -2.02 -6.65
CA MET A 1 -31.01 -2.62 -6.14
C MET A 1 -30.08 -1.47 -5.79
N SER A 2 -29.56 -1.39 -4.57
CA SER A 2 -28.57 -0.35 -4.21
C SER A 2 -27.25 -0.67 -4.91
N THR A 3 -26.80 0.19 -5.81
CA THR A 3 -25.57 -0.01 -6.56
C THR A 3 -24.38 0.32 -5.66
N THR A 4 -23.62 -0.70 -5.24
CA THR A 4 -22.40 -0.46 -4.48
C THR A 4 -21.40 0.34 -5.32
N ALA A 5 -20.96 1.50 -4.80
CA ALA A 5 -20.04 2.40 -5.48
C ALA A 5 -18.58 2.15 -5.08
N ILE A 6 -17.69 2.08 -6.07
CA ILE A 6 -16.23 2.00 -5.88
C ILE A 6 -15.62 3.31 -6.34
N TYR A 7 -14.89 3.97 -5.46
CA TYR A 7 -14.17 5.20 -5.76
C TYR A 7 -12.66 4.99 -5.66
N TYR A 8 -11.90 5.74 -6.44
CA TYR A 8 -10.44 5.70 -6.41
C TYR A 8 -9.90 6.94 -5.71
N GLY A 9 -9.03 6.75 -4.71
CA GLY A 9 -8.32 7.86 -4.07
C GLY A 9 -7.38 8.59 -5.03
N ASN A 10 -6.84 7.86 -6.01
CA ASN A 10 -6.16 8.42 -7.17
C ASN A 10 -6.57 7.64 -8.43
N ALA A 11 -7.60 8.13 -9.12
CA ALA A 11 -8.16 7.45 -10.30
C ALA A 11 -7.11 7.26 -11.42
N THR A 12 -6.30 8.28 -11.69
CA THR A 12 -5.27 8.22 -12.75
C THR A 12 -4.24 7.12 -12.50
N ARG A 13 -3.84 6.91 -11.24
CA ARG A 13 -2.86 5.86 -10.88
C ARG A 13 -3.52 4.47 -10.82
N ASP A 14 -4.61 4.36 -10.06
CA ASP A 14 -5.09 3.07 -9.58
C ASP A 14 -6.08 2.42 -10.55
N GLN A 15 -6.98 3.20 -11.16
CA GLN A 15 -8.06 2.66 -11.98
C GLN A 15 -7.57 1.83 -13.17
N PRO A 16 -6.51 2.21 -13.91
CA PRO A 16 -5.99 1.39 -15.01
C PRO A 16 -5.48 0.01 -14.56
N SER A 17 -5.16 -0.16 -13.28
CA SER A 17 -4.62 -1.40 -12.71
C SER A 17 -5.69 -2.28 -12.05
N VAL A 18 -6.96 -1.87 -12.11
CA VAL A 18 -8.09 -2.63 -11.55
C VAL A 18 -8.95 -3.15 -12.70
N SER A 19 -8.95 -4.46 -12.88
CA SER A 19 -9.73 -5.11 -13.92
C SER A 19 -11.23 -5.09 -13.61
N ALA A 20 -12.07 -5.22 -14.65
CA ALA A 20 -13.51 -5.39 -14.48
C ALA A 20 -13.86 -6.62 -13.62
N TYR A 21 -13.05 -7.69 -13.71
CA TYR A 21 -13.18 -8.86 -12.83
C TYR A 21 -12.98 -8.50 -11.36
N THR A 22 -11.91 -7.76 -11.06
CA THR A 22 -11.61 -7.28 -9.70
C THR A 22 -12.72 -6.38 -9.17
N GLU A 23 -13.22 -5.44 -9.98
CA GLU A 23 -14.37 -4.61 -9.59
C GLU A 23 -15.62 -5.44 -9.31
N GLY A 24 -15.93 -6.43 -10.15
CA GLY A 24 -17.09 -7.32 -9.96
C GLY A 24 -17.03 -8.09 -8.65
N VAL A 25 -15.89 -8.75 -8.38
CA VAL A 25 -15.64 -9.46 -7.12
C VAL A 25 -15.83 -8.54 -5.91
N LEU A 26 -15.31 -7.31 -5.99
CA LEU A 26 -15.47 -6.33 -4.92
C LEU A 26 -16.91 -5.91 -4.72
N ARG A 27 -17.63 -5.55 -5.79
CA ARG A 27 -19.04 -5.12 -5.70
C ARG A 27 -19.88 -6.20 -5.02
N ASP A 28 -19.71 -7.47 -5.41
CA ASP A 28 -20.44 -8.59 -4.81
C ASP A 28 -20.16 -8.75 -3.32
N ILE A 29 -18.88 -8.73 -2.93
CA ILE A 29 -18.47 -8.90 -1.54
C ILE A 29 -18.99 -7.74 -0.67
N ILE A 30 -18.87 -6.51 -1.17
CA ILE A 30 -19.20 -5.29 -0.42
C ILE A 30 -20.71 -5.14 -0.29
N ALA A 31 -21.47 -5.42 -1.36
CA ALA A 31 -22.92 -5.50 -1.31
C ALA A 31 -23.39 -6.54 -0.27
N SER A 32 -22.77 -7.73 -0.24
CA SER A 32 -23.10 -8.78 0.74
C SER A 32 -22.76 -8.44 2.20
N ALA A 33 -21.95 -7.40 2.41
CA ALA A 33 -21.60 -6.85 3.72
C ALA A 33 -22.46 -5.64 4.11
N GLY A 34 -23.44 -5.25 3.27
CA GLY A 34 -24.29 -4.09 3.51
C GLY A 34 -23.54 -2.76 3.47
N ILE A 35 -22.50 -2.68 2.64
CA ILE A 35 -21.70 -1.46 2.44
C ILE A 35 -22.08 -0.85 1.10
N GLU A 36 -22.45 0.43 1.13
CA GLU A 36 -22.90 1.16 -0.06
C GLU A 36 -21.73 1.69 -0.89
N ARG A 37 -20.61 1.99 -0.25
CA ARG A 37 -19.43 2.52 -0.94
C ARG A 37 -18.12 2.18 -0.28
N ILE A 38 -17.09 2.02 -1.10
CA ILE A 38 -15.70 1.90 -0.67
C ILE A 38 -14.79 2.85 -1.44
N GLN A 39 -13.61 3.09 -0.89
CA GLN A 39 -12.53 3.77 -1.59
C GLN A 39 -11.33 2.85 -1.77
N ILE A 40 -10.88 2.63 -3.00
CA ILE A 40 -9.57 2.04 -3.29
C ILE A 40 -8.52 3.13 -3.09
N LEU A 41 -7.69 2.97 -2.07
CA LEU A 41 -6.62 3.91 -1.70
C LEU A 41 -5.33 3.68 -2.50
N SER A 42 -5.16 2.45 -3.01
CA SER A 42 -3.99 2.01 -3.76
C SER A 42 -4.29 0.68 -4.43
N ALA A 43 -3.89 0.51 -5.69
CA ALA A 43 -4.01 -0.74 -6.45
C ALA A 43 -2.69 -1.23 -7.07
N TYR A 44 -1.87 -0.28 -7.54
CA TYR A 44 -0.55 -0.56 -8.08
C TYR A 44 0.32 0.67 -7.85
N ARG A 45 1.64 0.47 -7.78
CA ARG A 45 2.61 1.56 -7.70
C ARG A 45 3.79 1.28 -8.60
N THR A 46 4.26 2.29 -9.32
CA THR A 46 5.60 2.25 -9.92
C THR A 46 6.68 2.26 -8.84
N VAL A 47 7.94 2.04 -9.23
CA VAL A 47 9.10 2.16 -8.32
C VAL A 47 9.13 3.54 -7.68
N GLU A 48 8.92 4.59 -8.47
CA GLU A 48 8.95 5.99 -8.04
C GLU A 48 7.79 6.34 -7.11
N GLU A 49 6.61 5.76 -7.37
CA GLU A 49 5.46 5.93 -6.49
C GLU A 49 5.64 5.18 -5.16
N GLN A 50 6.25 4.00 -5.20
CA GLN A 50 6.60 3.25 -3.99
C GLN A 50 7.68 3.99 -3.19
N ALA A 51 8.69 4.56 -3.83
CA ALA A 51 9.69 5.42 -3.19
C ALA A 51 9.02 6.62 -2.51
N ARG A 52 8.11 7.33 -3.20
CA ARG A 52 7.34 8.45 -2.64
C ARG A 52 6.48 8.04 -1.45
N PHE A 53 5.80 6.89 -1.54
CA PHE A 53 5.01 6.35 -0.43
C PHE A 53 5.89 6.05 0.78
N MET A 54 7.02 5.37 0.59
CA MET A 54 7.96 5.04 1.66
C MET A 54 8.55 6.31 2.28
N TYR A 55 8.92 7.30 1.46
CA TYR A 55 9.44 8.58 1.91
C TYR A 55 8.49 9.31 2.86
N ARG A 56 7.20 9.36 2.50
CA ARG A 56 6.16 9.94 3.36
C ARG A 56 5.88 9.12 4.62
N ALA A 57 6.12 7.81 4.60
CA ALA A 57 5.90 6.95 5.77
C ALA A 57 7.06 6.99 6.78
N MET A 58 8.20 7.57 6.41
CA MET A 58 9.42 7.62 7.24
C MET A 58 9.47 8.78 8.24
N HIS A 59 8.39 9.54 8.45
CA HIS A 59 8.34 10.64 9.43
C HIS A 59 8.52 10.20 10.89
N HIS A 60 8.64 8.90 11.16
CA HIS A 60 8.85 8.36 12.50
C HIS A 60 10.33 8.10 12.79
N VAL A 61 10.74 8.44 14.01
CA VAL A 61 12.10 8.17 14.52
C VAL A 61 12.40 6.67 14.55
N ARG A 62 11.38 5.84 14.83
CA ARG A 62 11.49 4.39 14.83
C ARG A 62 11.48 3.82 13.40
N PRO A 63 12.11 2.66 13.15
CA PRO A 63 12.01 1.98 11.87
C PRO A 63 10.55 1.73 11.48
N THR A 64 10.16 2.17 10.28
CA THR A 64 8.80 1.97 9.74
C THR A 64 8.70 0.64 8.98
N PHE A 65 9.77 0.27 8.28
CA PHE A 65 9.80 -0.88 7.38
C PHE A 65 10.67 -2.02 7.93
N THR A 66 10.44 -3.23 7.41
CA THR A 66 11.17 -4.45 7.79
C THR A 66 11.64 -5.19 6.53
N GLY A 67 12.55 -6.15 6.67
CA GLY A 67 13.11 -6.90 5.54
C GLY A 67 13.83 -5.99 4.54
N HIS A 68 13.73 -6.28 3.24
CA HIS A 68 14.37 -5.49 2.18
C HIS A 68 13.87 -4.03 2.14
N ALA A 69 12.62 -3.77 2.53
CA ALA A 69 12.11 -2.39 2.61
C ALA A 69 12.83 -1.55 3.68
N ALA A 70 13.43 -2.17 4.71
CA ALA A 70 14.26 -1.46 5.69
C ALA A 70 15.56 -0.94 5.05
N GLU A 71 16.11 -1.61 4.05
CA GLU A 71 17.31 -1.14 3.34
C GLU A 71 17.04 0.18 2.60
N VAL A 72 15.86 0.30 1.99
CA VAL A 72 15.41 1.54 1.34
C VAL A 72 15.28 2.67 2.36
N GLU A 73 14.73 2.36 3.55
CA GLU A 73 14.58 3.33 4.64
C GLU A 73 15.93 3.81 5.20
N ILE A 74 16.89 2.91 5.38
CA ILE A 74 18.25 3.24 5.85
C ILE A 74 18.92 4.23 4.90
N VAL A 75 18.83 3.98 3.59
CA VAL A 75 19.43 4.86 2.58
C VAL A 75 18.82 6.26 2.63
N ALA A 76 17.49 6.35 2.72
CA ALA A 76 16.82 7.63 2.81
C ALA A 76 17.18 8.39 4.10
N LYS A 77 17.17 7.71 5.26
CA LYS A 77 17.55 8.31 6.55
C LYS A 77 19.00 8.79 6.56
N SER A 78 19.92 8.05 5.94
CA SER A 78 21.31 8.47 5.78
C SER A 78 21.44 9.78 4.99
N MET A 79 20.71 9.92 3.88
CA MET A 79 20.76 11.13 3.08
C MET A 79 20.09 12.32 3.78
N VAL A 80 18.98 12.10 4.50
CA VAL A 80 18.35 13.13 5.35
C VAL A 80 19.32 13.61 6.44
N GLY A 81 20.07 12.70 7.08
CA GLY A 81 21.09 13.06 8.05
C GLY A 81 22.22 13.91 7.46
N GLN A 82 22.65 13.64 6.23
CA GLN A 82 23.64 14.46 5.53
C GLN A 82 23.15 15.89 5.30
N ILE A 83 21.86 16.05 4.93
CA ILE A 83 21.23 17.37 4.79
C ILE A 83 21.29 18.13 6.13
N GLN A 84 20.89 17.48 7.22
CA GLN A 84 20.87 18.10 8.55
C GLN A 84 22.27 18.54 9.01
N VAL A 85 23.29 17.69 8.80
CA VAL A 85 24.69 18.03 9.11
C VAL A 85 25.19 19.19 8.26
N ALA A 86 24.90 19.21 6.96
CA ALA A 86 25.34 20.28 6.07
C ALA A 86 24.68 21.63 6.41
N MET A 87 23.38 21.60 6.73
CA MET A 87 22.63 22.78 7.20
C MET A 87 23.19 23.30 8.52
N ALA A 88 23.50 22.43 9.49
CA ALA A 88 24.10 22.82 10.76
C ALA A 88 25.52 23.40 10.61
N ALA A 89 26.27 22.93 9.62
CA ALA A 89 27.63 23.39 9.34
C ALA A 89 27.70 24.70 8.54
N GLY A 90 26.56 25.31 8.19
CA GLY A 90 26.53 26.53 7.35
C GLY A 90 27.16 26.32 5.96
N SER A 91 27.18 25.07 5.46
CA SER A 91 27.82 24.75 4.19
C SER A 91 26.97 25.23 3.01
N GLU A 92 27.35 26.36 2.42
CA GLU A 92 26.80 26.81 1.12
C GLU A 92 27.37 26.03 -0.08
N ALA A 93 28.48 25.29 0.11
CA ALA A 93 29.32 24.80 -0.99
C ALA A 93 29.42 23.27 -1.16
N ARG A 94 28.66 22.46 -0.41
CA ARG A 94 28.55 21.01 -0.70
C ARG A 94 27.26 20.76 -1.47
N GLN A 95 27.28 19.85 -2.45
CA GLN A 95 26.06 19.34 -3.07
C GLN A 95 25.22 18.65 -1.97
N ILE A 96 24.39 19.44 -1.28
CA ILE A 96 23.44 18.94 -0.30
C ILE A 96 22.38 18.15 -1.07
N PRO A 97 22.16 16.86 -0.75
CA PRO A 97 21.13 16.08 -1.41
C PRO A 97 19.77 16.75 -1.32
N THR A 98 19.04 16.83 -2.42
CA THR A 98 17.68 17.34 -2.44
C THR A 98 16.67 16.22 -2.11
N PRO A 99 15.42 16.55 -1.75
CA PRO A 99 14.37 15.55 -1.66
C PRO A 99 14.20 14.73 -2.95
N ALA A 100 14.45 15.32 -4.11
CA ALA A 100 14.41 14.62 -5.39
C ALA A 100 15.55 13.58 -5.51
N ASP A 101 16.76 13.92 -5.05
CA ASP A 101 17.90 12.99 -5.02
C ASP A 101 17.62 11.80 -4.08
N ILE A 102 17.00 12.05 -2.93
CA ILE A 102 16.59 10.98 -2.00
C ILE A 102 15.59 10.05 -2.69
N LEU A 103 14.54 10.60 -3.29
CA LEU A 103 13.50 9.80 -3.96
C LEU A 103 14.08 8.99 -5.13
N LYS A 104 14.96 9.57 -5.93
CA LYS A 104 15.66 8.87 -7.01
C LYS A 104 16.51 7.73 -6.45
N ARG A 105 17.29 7.99 -5.40
CA ARG A 105 18.13 6.96 -4.78
C ARG A 105 17.31 5.84 -4.15
N MET A 106 16.18 6.16 -3.53
CA MET A 106 15.25 5.15 -3.03
C MET A 106 14.69 4.30 -4.16
N ALA A 107 14.29 4.92 -5.28
CA ALA A 107 13.82 4.22 -6.46
C ALA A 107 14.88 3.25 -7.01
N ASP A 108 16.13 3.68 -7.15
CA ASP A 108 17.23 2.83 -7.60
C ASP A 108 17.45 1.61 -6.68
N VAL A 109 17.32 1.81 -5.36
CA VAL A 109 17.46 0.74 -4.37
C VAL A 109 16.29 -0.24 -4.45
N ILE A 110 15.06 0.26 -4.62
CA ILE A 110 13.87 -0.57 -4.82
C ILE A 110 14.05 -1.43 -6.08
N ASP A 111 14.37 -0.82 -7.21
CA ASP A 111 14.55 -1.52 -8.49
C ASP A 111 15.66 -2.57 -8.43
N ARG A 112 16.79 -2.26 -7.77
CA ARG A 112 17.86 -3.24 -7.52
C ARG A 112 17.37 -4.43 -6.68
N LEU A 113 16.65 -4.18 -5.59
CA LEU A 113 16.17 -5.22 -4.70
C LEU A 113 15.12 -6.10 -5.39
N GLU A 114 14.22 -5.50 -6.15
CA GLU A 114 13.20 -6.21 -6.91
C GLU A 114 13.79 -7.07 -8.02
N ARG A 115 14.84 -6.61 -8.72
CA ARG A 115 15.56 -7.44 -9.69
C ARG A 115 16.22 -8.67 -9.06
N ARG A 116 16.66 -8.58 -7.81
CA ARG A 116 17.36 -9.66 -7.11
C ARG A 116 16.41 -10.64 -6.40
N HIS A 117 15.32 -10.13 -5.84
CA HIS A 117 14.46 -10.87 -4.92
C HIS A 117 12.99 -10.97 -5.38
N GLY A 118 12.67 -10.38 -6.54
CA GLY A 118 11.32 -10.27 -7.08
C GLY A 118 10.55 -9.05 -6.55
N PRO A 119 9.43 -8.69 -7.20
CA PRO A 119 8.65 -7.47 -6.90
C PRO A 119 8.08 -7.45 -5.46
N LEU A 120 7.89 -8.62 -4.86
CA LEU A 120 7.39 -8.76 -3.49
C LEU A 120 8.39 -8.34 -2.41
N ALA A 121 9.67 -8.17 -2.76
CA ALA A 121 10.72 -7.82 -1.80
C ALA A 121 10.41 -6.50 -1.07
N ILE A 122 9.81 -5.52 -1.77
CA ILE A 122 9.53 -4.20 -1.23
C ILE A 122 8.06 -4.03 -0.87
N SER A 123 7.16 -4.38 -1.79
CA SER A 123 5.73 -4.13 -1.59
C SER A 123 4.88 -5.03 -2.51
N PRO A 124 3.79 -5.61 -2.02
CA PRO A 124 2.87 -6.37 -2.88
C PRO A 124 2.18 -5.50 -3.95
N HIS A 125 2.12 -4.17 -3.76
CA HIS A 125 1.58 -3.23 -4.77
C HIS A 125 2.48 -3.09 -6.02
N ARG A 126 3.61 -3.81 -6.08
CA ARG A 126 4.53 -3.88 -7.22
C ARG A 126 4.28 -5.10 -8.11
N GLN A 127 3.35 -5.97 -7.73
CA GLN A 127 2.96 -7.10 -8.56
C GLN A 127 2.30 -6.65 -9.86
N ASP A 128 2.42 -7.51 -10.87
CA ASP A 128 1.72 -7.36 -12.15
C ASP A 128 0.20 -7.42 -11.92
N PRO A 129 -0.55 -6.33 -12.16
CA PRO A 129 -1.98 -6.28 -11.91
C PRO A 129 -2.78 -7.21 -12.82
N SER A 130 -2.19 -7.69 -13.93
CA SER A 130 -2.81 -8.71 -14.80
C SER A 130 -2.73 -10.13 -14.22
N ARG A 131 -1.93 -10.34 -13.17
CA ARG A 131 -1.75 -11.63 -12.48
C ARG A 131 -2.32 -11.61 -11.07
N LEU A 132 -2.09 -10.51 -10.35
CA LEU A 132 -2.59 -10.32 -8.98
C LEU A 132 -2.96 -8.86 -8.77
N ALA A 133 -4.24 -8.59 -8.56
CA ALA A 133 -4.69 -7.27 -8.13
C ALA A 133 -4.47 -7.12 -6.63
N VAL A 134 -3.70 -6.12 -6.22
CA VAL A 134 -3.35 -5.87 -4.83
C VAL A 134 -3.94 -4.54 -4.38
N LEU A 135 -4.98 -4.57 -3.56
CA LEU A 135 -5.72 -3.36 -3.21
C LEU A 135 -5.60 -3.03 -1.73
N ASN A 136 -5.46 -1.74 -1.43
CA ASN A 136 -5.73 -1.21 -0.10
C ASN A 136 -7.06 -0.46 -0.17
N ILE A 137 -8.05 -0.92 0.60
CA ILE A 137 -9.39 -0.34 0.62
C ILE A 137 -9.58 0.43 1.92
N GLY A 138 -9.96 1.70 1.77
CA GLY A 138 -10.48 2.52 2.83
C GLY A 138 -11.91 2.10 3.14
N VAL A 139 -12.16 1.68 4.37
CA VAL A 139 -13.50 1.31 4.84
C VAL A 139 -14.19 2.54 5.42
N GLY A 140 -14.32 3.56 4.57
CA GLY A 140 -14.59 4.94 4.98
C GLY A 140 -16.01 5.23 5.47
N VAL A 141 -16.97 4.31 5.39
CA VAL A 141 -18.40 4.68 5.57
C VAL A 141 -19.26 3.57 6.19
N GLY A 142 -18.66 2.70 7.02
CA GLY A 142 -19.42 1.68 7.74
C GLY A 142 -19.15 1.68 9.23
N GLY A 143 -20.17 1.41 10.05
CA GLY A 143 -20.00 1.16 11.48
C GLY A 143 -19.09 -0.05 11.75
N SER A 144 -18.67 -0.26 13.00
CA SER A 144 -17.81 -1.39 13.40
C SER A 144 -18.36 -2.75 12.94
N MET A 145 -19.68 -2.92 12.96
CA MET A 145 -20.36 -4.14 12.50
C MET A 145 -20.24 -4.39 10.99
N GLN A 146 -20.40 -3.35 10.15
CA GLN A 146 -20.23 -3.49 8.69
C GLN A 146 -18.77 -3.78 8.34
N ARG A 147 -17.80 -3.17 9.04
CA ARG A 147 -16.38 -3.48 8.87
C ARG A 147 -16.07 -4.94 9.22
N ALA A 148 -16.65 -5.43 10.32
CA ALA A 148 -16.56 -6.84 10.70
C ALA A 148 -17.21 -7.77 9.67
N ALA A 149 -18.39 -7.42 9.15
CA ALA A 149 -19.07 -8.19 8.11
C ALA A 149 -18.23 -8.26 6.82
N LEU A 150 -17.71 -7.13 6.37
CA LEU A 150 -16.82 -7.05 5.20
C LEU A 150 -15.59 -7.94 5.36
N LEU A 151 -14.88 -7.85 6.49
CA LEU A 151 -13.71 -8.69 6.75
C LEU A 151 -14.06 -10.18 6.71
N ARG A 152 -15.20 -10.60 7.30
CA ARG A 152 -15.64 -11.99 7.25
C ARG A 152 -15.97 -12.44 5.83
N ARG A 153 -16.58 -11.58 5.01
CA ARG A 153 -16.90 -11.89 3.61
C ARG A 153 -15.64 -12.01 2.76
N LEU A 154 -14.70 -11.08 2.92
CA LEU A 154 -13.39 -11.13 2.26
C LEU A 154 -12.63 -12.43 2.61
N LEU A 155 -12.55 -12.78 3.89
CA LEU A 155 -11.85 -13.99 4.35
C LEU A 155 -12.48 -15.31 3.89
N ARG A 156 -13.77 -15.29 3.51
CA ARG A 156 -14.49 -16.49 3.03
C ARG A 156 -14.61 -16.54 1.51
N SER A 157 -14.19 -15.49 0.80
CA SER A 157 -14.34 -15.43 -0.65
C SER A 157 -13.26 -16.28 -1.32
N PRO A 158 -13.63 -17.23 -2.19
CA PRO A 158 -12.66 -18.03 -2.93
C PRO A 158 -11.89 -17.21 -3.98
N ALA A 159 -12.36 -16.01 -4.32
CA ALA A 159 -11.68 -15.10 -5.23
C ALA A 159 -10.55 -14.30 -4.53
N ILE A 160 -10.51 -14.29 -3.19
CA ILE A 160 -9.51 -13.54 -2.43
C ILE A 160 -8.45 -14.50 -1.92
N SER A 161 -7.20 -14.27 -2.31
CA SER A 161 -6.07 -15.10 -1.88
C SER A 161 -5.53 -14.68 -0.52
N ARG A 162 -5.49 -13.37 -0.23
CA ARG A 162 -4.99 -12.83 1.03
C ARG A 162 -5.75 -11.59 1.47
N VAL A 163 -5.90 -11.47 2.79
CA VAL A 163 -6.52 -10.32 3.46
C VAL A 163 -5.59 -9.81 4.56
N GLY A 164 -5.38 -8.50 4.59
CA GLY A 164 -4.74 -7.82 5.71
C GLY A 164 -5.72 -6.86 6.37
N ALA A 165 -5.74 -6.80 7.71
CA ALA A 165 -6.63 -5.94 8.46
C ALA A 165 -5.87 -5.05 9.46
N PRO A 166 -6.38 -3.85 9.77
CA PRO A 166 -5.84 -3.02 10.83
C PRO A 166 -5.84 -3.78 12.16
N ARG A 167 -4.80 -3.58 12.98
CA ARG A 167 -4.60 -4.32 14.23
C ARG A 167 -5.81 -4.28 15.18
N LEU A 168 -6.56 -3.18 15.18
CA LEU A 168 -7.77 -2.97 15.98
C LEU A 168 -8.94 -3.90 15.58
N LEU A 169 -8.90 -4.50 14.39
CA LEU A 169 -9.93 -5.42 13.91
C LEU A 169 -9.53 -6.90 14.06
N ARG A 170 -8.38 -7.21 14.69
CA ARG A 170 -7.86 -8.58 14.88
C ARG A 170 -8.84 -9.53 15.56
N GLY A 171 -9.62 -9.04 16.52
CA GLY A 171 -10.61 -9.86 17.25
C GLY A 171 -11.67 -10.50 16.35
N VAL A 172 -11.83 -9.98 15.13
CA VAL A 172 -12.85 -10.42 14.17
C VAL A 172 -12.27 -11.13 12.94
N SER A 173 -10.93 -11.25 12.86
CA SER A 173 -10.21 -11.59 11.62
C SER A 173 -9.18 -12.72 11.82
N ARG A 174 -9.57 -13.84 12.45
CA ARG A 174 -8.74 -15.06 12.42
C ARG A 174 -8.51 -15.44 10.95
N GLY A 175 -7.28 -15.27 10.46
CA GLY A 175 -6.90 -15.49 9.05
C GLY A 175 -6.39 -14.25 8.30
N ALA A 176 -6.59 -13.03 8.82
CA ALA A 176 -6.00 -11.82 8.24
C ALA A 176 -4.63 -11.50 8.85
N PHE A 177 -3.66 -11.11 8.02
CA PHE A 177 -2.41 -10.55 8.53
C PHE A 177 -2.60 -9.10 8.98
N SER A 178 -1.67 -8.56 9.77
CA SER A 178 -1.79 -7.20 10.29
C SER A 178 -1.25 -6.16 9.32
N THR A 179 -2.04 -5.14 9.04
CA THR A 179 -1.60 -3.94 8.32
C THR A 179 -1.26 -2.84 9.32
N VAL A 180 -0.31 -1.99 8.95
CA VAL A 180 0.11 -0.82 9.76
C VAL A 180 -0.88 0.34 9.63
N GLY A 181 -1.70 0.34 8.58
CA GLY A 181 -2.65 1.41 8.29
C GLY A 181 -4.10 1.13 8.66
N GLN A 182 -4.93 2.18 8.59
CA GLN A 182 -6.39 2.12 8.78
C GLN A 182 -7.12 1.67 7.49
N TRP A 183 -6.57 0.67 6.79
CA TRP A 183 -7.11 0.13 5.56
C TRP A 183 -7.11 -1.39 5.58
N VAL A 184 -8.01 -1.97 4.80
CA VAL A 184 -8.05 -3.41 4.53
C VAL A 184 -7.22 -3.67 3.29
N HIS A 185 -6.24 -4.56 3.40
CA HIS A 185 -5.46 -5.05 2.28
C HIS A 185 -6.12 -6.29 1.69
N ILE A 186 -6.13 -6.42 0.37
CA ILE A 186 -6.65 -7.59 -0.32
C ILE A 186 -5.79 -7.95 -1.53
N GLU A 187 -5.68 -9.23 -1.83
CA GLU A 187 -5.00 -9.76 -3.01
C GLU A 187 -5.96 -10.66 -3.80
N ILE A 188 -6.28 -10.31 -5.04
CA ILE A 188 -7.21 -11.02 -5.93
C ILE A 188 -6.43 -11.60 -7.12
N PRO A 189 -6.24 -12.92 -7.21
CA PRO A 189 -5.66 -13.55 -8.40
C PRO A 189 -6.51 -13.24 -9.63
N GLN A 190 -5.85 -12.86 -10.73
CA GLN A 190 -6.54 -12.60 -11.98
C GLN A 190 -6.73 -13.89 -12.78
N LYS A 191 -7.79 -13.92 -13.59
CA LYS A 191 -8.15 -15.02 -14.48
C LYS A 191 -7.69 -14.74 -15.89
#